data_AF-A0A8J7ZZJ4-F1
#
_entry.id   AF-A0A8J7ZZJ4-F1
#
_cell.length_a   1.000
_cell.length_b   1.000
_cell.length_c   1.000
_cell.angle_alpha   90.00
_cell.angle_beta   90.00
_cell.angle_gamma   90.00
#
_symmetry.space_group_name_H-M   'P 1'
#
loop_
_entity.id
_entity.type
_entity.pdbx_description
1 polymer ?
#
loop_
_entity_poly.entity_id
_entity_poly.type
_entity_poly.pdbx_seq_one_letter_code
_entity_poly.pdbx_strand_id
1 'polypeptide(L)'
;MVRTRPLLIGLLVIASVGLVSEPVAADDEYPADCDSAPVINEGTYSGHIDSPGDRDAFNIDLSKGNYYAFKFEISSDEENFWIWFPPQVGDEHVSVQDVRNADLTEEEYPGVGRFINNVNGGIPVYFEFWAENSAKTRYCIEVEERPDGGEPPYEWSMELVKNGQIDTPTPSPTPSPTPSPTPSPTPSPTPSPTPAATDSSEDSTPTDNGGGSGNDIQDSDGDGVIDSKDYAPNDPEVQEKSDLQDTSGGAGPGFGVGVTVVALLVGTLIFRRRL
;
A
#
# COMPACT_ATOMS: atom_id res chain seq x y z
N MET A 1 79.38 -45.85 25.95
CA MET A 1 78.03 -46.45 25.90
C MET A 1 77.03 -45.31 25.96
N VAL A 2 76.55 -44.83 24.82
CA VAL A 2 75.61 -43.70 24.72
C VAL A 2 74.19 -44.28 24.77
N ARG A 3 73.37 -43.83 25.72
CA ARG A 3 72.00 -44.32 25.95
C ARG A 3 71.03 -43.25 25.45
N THR A 4 70.39 -43.52 24.31
CA THR A 4 69.32 -42.74 23.69
C THR A 4 68.06 -42.76 24.56
N ARG A 5 67.43 -41.58 24.77
CA ARG A 5 66.08 -41.45 25.33
C ARG A 5 65.09 -41.16 24.19
N PRO A 6 63.95 -41.86 24.10
CA PRO A 6 62.96 -41.59 23.05
C PRO A 6 62.11 -40.37 23.40
N LEU A 7 61.84 -39.54 22.38
CA LEU A 7 60.97 -38.36 22.47
C LEU A 7 59.52 -38.80 22.25
N LEU A 8 58.65 -38.55 23.24
CA LEU A 8 57.20 -38.75 23.12
C LEU A 8 56.60 -37.50 22.45
N ILE A 9 56.01 -37.65 21.27
CA ILE A 9 55.26 -36.59 20.59
C ILE A 9 53.78 -36.78 20.97
N GLY A 10 53.25 -35.91 21.81
CA GLY A 10 51.82 -35.84 22.13
C GLY A 10 51.07 -35.11 21.02
N LEU A 11 50.14 -35.81 20.36
CA LEU A 11 49.23 -35.27 19.36
C LEU A 11 48.11 -34.49 20.08
N LEU A 12 48.12 -33.16 19.97
CA LEU A 12 47.04 -32.30 20.48
C LEU A 12 45.92 -32.25 19.43
N VAL A 13 44.80 -32.93 19.71
CA VAL A 13 43.57 -32.81 18.91
C VAL A 13 42.80 -31.59 19.42
N ILE A 14 42.85 -30.50 18.66
CA ILE A 14 42.05 -29.30 18.94
C ILE A 14 40.67 -29.53 18.33
N ALA A 15 39.65 -29.73 19.17
CA ALA A 15 38.26 -29.69 18.76
C ALA A 15 37.85 -28.22 18.55
N SER A 16 37.81 -27.77 17.31
CA SER A 16 37.27 -26.47 16.94
C SER A 16 35.74 -26.49 17.08
N VAL A 17 35.25 -25.89 18.15
CA VAL A 17 33.84 -25.48 18.25
C VAL A 17 33.65 -24.36 17.24
N GLY A 18 32.86 -24.62 16.20
CA GLY A 18 32.45 -23.57 15.27
C GLY A 18 31.63 -22.54 16.04
N LEU A 19 32.19 -21.35 16.24
CA LEU A 19 31.41 -20.17 16.59
C LEU A 19 30.51 -19.91 15.38
N VAL A 20 29.20 -20.12 15.55
CA VAL A 20 28.22 -19.51 14.66
C VAL A 20 28.36 -18.01 14.93
N SER A 21 28.86 -17.25 13.97
CA SER A 21 28.84 -15.80 14.04
C SER A 21 27.37 -15.37 14.12
N GLU A 22 26.94 -14.89 15.28
CA GLU A 22 25.74 -14.07 15.36
C GLU A 22 25.97 -12.87 14.44
N PRO A 23 24.98 -12.44 13.62
CA PRO A 23 25.13 -11.21 12.86
C PRO A 23 25.39 -10.10 13.88
N VAL A 24 26.56 -9.48 13.77
CA VAL A 24 26.84 -8.21 14.45
C VAL A 24 25.76 -7.27 13.92
N ALA A 25 24.87 -6.78 14.78
CA ALA A 25 24.01 -5.65 14.44
C ALA A 25 24.93 -4.58 13.83
N ALA A 26 24.58 -4.09 12.64
CA ALA A 26 25.30 -2.98 12.04
C ALA A 26 25.39 -1.84 13.07
N ASP A 27 26.48 -1.06 13.04
CA ASP A 27 26.64 0.07 13.95
C ASP A 27 25.52 1.07 13.61
N ASP A 28 24.45 1.08 14.42
CA ASP A 28 23.32 2.02 14.33
C ASP A 28 23.82 3.46 14.10
N GLU A 29 23.57 3.99 12.91
CA GLU A 29 24.03 5.30 12.47
C GLU A 29 23.33 6.44 13.21
N TYR A 30 22.06 6.23 13.60
CA TYR A 30 21.20 7.25 14.18
C TYR A 30 20.36 6.69 15.31
N PRO A 31 20.48 7.26 16.53
CA PRO A 31 19.82 6.68 17.67
C PRO A 31 18.29 6.69 17.52
N ALA A 32 17.64 5.68 18.09
CA ALA A 32 16.19 5.56 18.15
C ALA A 32 15.48 6.53 19.12
N ASP A 33 16.22 7.36 19.87
CA ASP A 33 15.64 8.25 20.88
C ASP A 33 15.99 9.73 20.66
N CYS A 34 15.01 10.59 20.90
CA CYS A 34 15.15 12.04 20.73
C CYS A 34 16.16 12.70 21.69
N ASP A 35 16.46 12.11 22.84
CA ASP A 35 17.35 12.72 23.83
C ASP A 35 18.83 12.61 23.41
N SER A 36 19.18 11.52 22.73
CA SER A 36 20.52 11.27 22.19
C SER A 36 20.67 11.68 20.72
N ALA A 37 19.55 11.90 20.01
CA ALA A 37 19.51 12.32 18.62
C ALA A 37 20.34 13.58 18.31
N PRO A 38 21.16 13.56 17.24
CA PRO A 38 21.98 14.70 16.85
C PRO A 38 21.13 15.87 16.37
N VAL A 39 21.63 17.09 16.56
CA VAL A 39 21.00 18.29 16.00
C VAL A 39 21.50 18.50 14.57
N ILE A 40 20.60 18.38 13.60
CA ILE A 40 20.89 18.58 12.18
C ILE A 40 20.50 19.99 11.72
N ASN A 41 21.14 20.46 10.65
CA ASN A 41 20.88 21.76 10.01
C ASN A 41 20.63 21.55 8.51
N GLU A 42 20.52 22.63 7.73
CA GLU A 42 20.44 22.54 6.26
C GLU A 42 21.58 21.69 5.68
N GLY A 43 21.27 20.86 4.68
CA GLY A 43 22.20 19.90 4.11
C GLY A 43 21.55 18.60 3.67
N THR A 44 22.38 17.63 3.32
CA THR A 44 21.96 16.29 2.89
C THR A 44 22.43 15.26 3.91
N TYR A 45 21.56 14.32 4.26
CA TYR A 45 21.84 13.23 5.18
C TYR A 45 21.31 11.91 4.60
N SER A 46 21.84 10.80 5.08
CA SER A 46 21.45 9.45 4.70
C SER A 46 21.75 8.49 5.84
N GLY A 47 21.00 7.41 5.92
CA GLY A 47 21.19 6.36 6.90
C GLY A 47 20.43 5.10 6.50
N HIS A 48 20.35 4.17 7.44
CA HIS A 48 19.87 2.83 7.22
C HIS A 48 18.84 2.46 8.27
N ILE A 49 17.80 1.74 7.85
CA ILE A 49 16.93 0.99 8.76
C ILE A 49 17.37 -0.46 8.61
N ASP A 50 18.14 -0.96 9.58
CA ASP A 50 18.88 -2.22 9.45
C ASP A 50 18.17 -3.42 10.05
N SER A 51 17.16 -3.18 10.89
CA SER A 51 16.39 -4.25 11.52
C SER A 51 14.94 -3.85 11.77
N PRO A 52 14.01 -4.82 11.89
CA PRO A 52 12.62 -4.49 12.20
C PRO A 52 12.50 -3.73 13.53
N GLY A 53 11.85 -2.57 13.50
CA GLY A 53 11.70 -1.68 14.66
C GLY A 53 12.90 -0.78 14.93
N ASP A 54 13.88 -0.78 14.03
CA ASP A 54 14.93 0.23 13.98
C ASP A 54 14.34 1.60 13.65
N ARG A 55 14.91 2.63 14.27
CA ARG A 55 14.40 3.99 14.24
C ARG A 55 15.54 4.97 14.21
N ASP A 56 15.43 5.94 13.33
CA ASP A 56 16.43 6.98 13.20
C ASP A 56 15.84 8.30 13.67
N ALA A 57 16.35 8.83 14.79
CA ALA A 57 15.90 10.09 15.36
C ALA A 57 16.89 11.24 15.10
N PHE A 58 16.33 12.41 14.80
CA PHE A 58 17.07 13.64 14.56
C PHE A 58 16.41 14.81 15.27
N ASN A 59 17.23 15.74 15.74
CA ASN A 59 16.76 16.99 16.31
C ASN A 59 16.97 18.15 15.34
N ILE A 60 16.03 19.08 15.30
CA ILE A 60 16.18 20.36 14.61
C ILE A 60 15.90 21.52 15.56
N ASP A 61 16.71 22.56 15.45
CA ASP A 61 16.54 23.80 16.21
C ASP A 61 15.81 24.83 15.33
N LEU A 62 14.61 25.23 15.73
CA LEU A 62 13.81 26.23 15.01
C LEU A 62 13.40 27.40 15.92
N SER A 63 13.05 28.52 15.29
CA SER A 63 12.52 29.72 15.98
C SER A 63 11.41 30.30 15.11
N LYS A 64 10.42 30.96 15.72
CA LYS A 64 9.25 31.52 15.03
C LYS A 64 9.55 32.14 13.68
N GLY A 65 8.75 31.76 12.69
CA GLY A 65 8.82 32.28 11.32
C GLY A 65 9.94 31.67 10.49
N ASN A 66 10.68 30.70 11.02
CA ASN A 66 11.55 29.84 10.23
C ASN A 66 10.90 28.47 10.02
N TYR A 67 11.27 27.84 8.91
CA TYR A 67 10.90 26.47 8.59
C TYR A 67 12.07 25.75 7.93
N TYR A 68 12.00 24.43 7.92
CA TYR A 68 12.80 23.59 7.04
C TYR A 68 11.88 22.98 5.98
N ALA A 69 12.27 23.08 4.72
CA ALA A 69 11.72 22.27 3.66
C ALA A 69 12.50 20.95 3.60
N PHE A 70 11.78 19.85 3.54
CA PHE A 70 12.32 18.49 3.48
C PHE A 70 12.06 17.89 2.11
N LYS A 71 13.04 17.14 1.61
CA LYS A 71 12.84 16.04 0.67
C LYS A 71 13.38 14.79 1.33
N PHE A 72 12.53 13.79 1.47
CA PHE A 72 12.87 12.53 2.12
C PHE A 72 12.55 11.38 1.17
N GLU A 73 13.45 10.42 1.03
CA GLU A 73 13.28 9.29 0.13
C GLU A 73 13.83 8.02 0.78
N ILE A 74 13.07 6.94 0.68
CA ILE A 74 13.51 5.60 1.09
C ILE A 74 13.76 4.80 -0.18
N SER A 75 14.98 4.28 -0.32
CA SER A 75 15.40 3.47 -1.45
C SER A 75 14.92 2.03 -1.28
N SER A 76 13.62 1.83 -1.45
CA SER A 76 12.93 0.54 -1.34
C SER A 76 11.80 0.46 -2.39
N ASP A 77 11.31 -0.74 -2.71
CA ASP A 77 10.06 -0.95 -3.45
C ASP A 77 8.85 -1.16 -2.52
N GLU A 78 9.03 -1.01 -1.21
CA GLU A 78 8.00 -1.18 -0.20
C GLU A 78 7.22 0.09 0.14
N GLU A 79 5.99 -0.06 0.63
CA GLU A 79 5.03 1.04 0.84
C GLU A 79 4.65 1.25 2.32
N ASN A 80 5.61 1.15 3.26
CA ASN A 80 5.30 0.95 4.68
C ASN A 80 6.07 1.82 5.69
N PHE A 81 6.47 3.05 5.34
CA PHE A 81 7.22 3.89 6.27
C PHE A 81 6.41 5.05 6.86
N TRP A 82 6.86 5.50 8.03
CA TRP A 82 6.35 6.68 8.73
C TRP A 82 7.46 7.68 9.01
N ILE A 83 7.12 8.96 8.86
CA ILE A 83 7.89 10.05 9.46
C ILE A 83 7.08 10.52 10.66
N TRP A 84 7.59 10.26 11.85
CA TRP A 84 6.91 10.54 13.11
C TRP A 84 7.44 11.84 13.73
N PHE A 85 6.49 12.63 14.26
CA PHE A 85 6.74 13.86 15.00
C PHE A 85 6.20 13.65 16.42
N PRO A 86 7.06 13.24 17.36
CA PRO A 86 6.65 12.96 18.73
C PRO A 86 5.90 14.15 19.37
N PRO A 87 4.95 13.89 20.27
CA PRO A 87 4.16 14.92 20.92
C PRO A 87 5.08 15.83 21.74
N GLN A 88 4.93 17.14 21.57
CA GLN A 88 5.75 18.12 22.29
C GLN A 88 5.17 18.36 23.69
N VAL A 89 6.03 18.48 24.70
CA VAL A 89 5.62 18.76 26.09
C VAL A 89 5.54 20.28 26.28
N GLY A 90 4.35 20.88 26.17
CA GLY A 90 4.11 22.32 26.40
C GLY A 90 3.29 23.01 25.30
N ASP A 91 3.16 24.34 25.35
CA ASP A 91 2.46 25.17 24.34
C ASP A 91 3.32 25.38 23.05
N GLU A 92 4.24 24.47 22.76
CA GLU A 92 5.19 24.56 21.64
C GLU A 92 4.58 23.94 20.39
N HIS A 93 3.86 24.77 19.63
CA HIS A 93 3.25 24.32 18.38
C HIS A 93 4.26 24.39 17.22
N VAL A 94 4.39 23.27 16.51
CA VAL A 94 4.91 23.20 15.14
C VAL A 94 3.76 23.01 14.18
N SER A 95 3.96 23.28 12.90
CA SER A 95 3.04 22.86 11.85
C SER A 95 3.80 22.13 10.75
N VAL A 96 3.19 21.07 10.24
CA VAL A 96 3.67 20.34 9.07
C VAL A 96 2.76 20.74 7.91
N GLN A 97 3.34 21.25 6.83
CA GLN A 97 2.62 21.83 5.69
C GLN A 97 3.20 21.33 4.37
N ASP A 98 2.51 21.63 3.27
CA ASP A 98 2.91 21.27 1.89
C ASP A 98 3.36 19.82 1.71
N VAL A 99 2.67 18.87 2.38
CA VAL A 99 2.99 17.45 2.27
C VAL A 99 2.61 16.95 0.88
N ARG A 100 3.58 16.33 0.18
CA ARG A 100 3.42 15.80 -1.19
C ARG A 100 4.01 14.41 -1.28
N ASN A 101 3.36 13.56 -2.08
CA ASN A 101 3.65 12.13 -2.25
C ASN A 101 3.52 11.27 -0.97
N ALA A 102 2.83 11.79 0.03
CA ALA A 102 2.48 11.12 1.27
C ALA A 102 1.29 11.83 1.91
N ASP A 103 0.72 11.26 2.96
CA ASP A 103 -0.43 11.81 3.67
C ASP A 103 -0.01 12.31 5.05
N LEU A 104 -0.56 13.45 5.49
CA LEU A 104 -0.39 13.96 6.85
C LEU A 104 -1.62 13.60 7.67
N THR A 105 -1.43 13.08 8.89
CA THR A 105 -2.55 12.88 9.81
C THR A 105 -3.18 14.20 10.22
N GLU A 106 -4.50 14.32 10.01
CA GLU A 106 -5.27 15.55 10.31
C GLU A 106 -5.34 15.88 11.82
N GLU A 107 -5.29 14.89 12.71
CA GLU A 107 -5.42 15.07 14.16
C GLU A 107 -4.12 14.71 14.89
N GLU A 108 -3.57 15.66 15.66
CA GLU A 108 -2.51 15.37 16.61
C GLU A 108 -3.09 14.51 17.74
N TYR A 109 -2.72 13.24 17.77
CA TYR A 109 -3.23 12.32 18.78
C TYR A 109 -2.55 12.61 20.12
N PRO A 110 -3.30 12.94 21.19
CA PRO A 110 -2.70 13.24 22.50
C PRO A 110 -1.85 12.07 22.99
N GLY A 111 -0.56 12.31 23.22
CA GLY A 111 0.40 11.30 23.67
C GLY A 111 1.00 10.43 22.55
N VAL A 112 0.57 10.61 21.30
CA VAL A 112 1.14 9.94 20.12
C VAL A 112 1.77 10.94 19.15
N GLY A 113 1.35 12.22 19.11
CA GLY A 113 1.95 13.22 18.21
C GLY A 113 1.33 13.21 16.82
N ARG A 114 2.10 13.60 15.80
CA ARG A 114 1.67 13.60 14.38
C ARG A 114 2.60 12.73 13.55
N PHE A 115 2.13 12.23 12.41
CA PHE A 115 2.99 11.53 11.48
C PHE A 115 2.57 11.79 10.03
N ILE A 116 3.55 11.68 9.14
CA ILE A 116 3.32 11.51 7.71
C ILE A 116 3.28 9.99 7.43
N ASN A 117 2.19 9.52 6.86
CA ASN A 117 1.98 8.12 6.47
C ASN A 117 1.98 7.96 4.94
N ASN A 118 1.95 6.71 4.49
CA ASN A 118 1.96 6.36 3.07
C ASN A 118 3.23 6.90 2.37
N VAL A 119 4.36 6.79 3.08
CA VAL A 119 5.68 7.08 2.55
C VAL A 119 6.11 5.86 1.74
N ASN A 120 5.93 5.94 0.42
CA ASN A 120 6.23 4.84 -0.48
C ASN A 120 7.69 4.89 -0.93
N GLY A 121 8.37 3.75 -0.87
CA GLY A 121 9.74 3.58 -1.32
C GLY A 121 9.91 3.97 -2.79
N GLY A 122 11.08 4.54 -3.11
CA GLY A 122 11.45 5.03 -4.43
C GLY A 122 10.71 6.31 -4.86
N ILE A 123 9.82 6.85 -4.01
CA ILE A 123 9.11 8.10 -4.27
C ILE A 123 9.51 9.14 -3.21
N PRO A 124 10.18 10.24 -3.60
CA PRO A 124 10.54 11.27 -2.64
C PRO A 124 9.30 11.99 -2.11
N VAL A 125 9.21 12.06 -0.78
CA VAL A 125 8.22 12.82 -0.01
C VAL A 125 8.74 14.22 0.24
N TYR A 126 7.87 15.22 0.11
CA TYR A 126 8.19 16.61 0.39
C TYR A 126 7.28 17.13 1.49
N PHE A 127 7.80 17.93 2.41
CA PHE A 127 7.01 18.64 3.42
C PHE A 127 7.78 19.84 3.98
N GLU A 128 7.04 20.78 4.56
CA GLU A 128 7.60 21.91 5.30
C GLU A 128 7.31 21.76 6.79
N PHE A 129 8.33 21.96 7.61
CA PHE A 129 8.22 21.90 9.07
C PHE A 129 8.45 23.29 9.67
N TRP A 130 7.39 23.89 10.20
CA TRP A 130 7.33 25.28 10.64
C TRP A 130 7.28 25.41 12.16
N ALA A 131 7.99 26.40 12.70
CA ALA A 131 7.84 26.79 14.10
C ALA A 131 6.78 27.88 14.28
N GLU A 132 5.74 27.60 15.08
CA GLU A 132 4.69 28.57 15.41
C GLU A 132 5.01 29.38 16.68
N ASN A 133 5.85 28.83 17.56
CA ASN A 133 6.23 29.48 18.82
C ASN A 133 7.48 30.38 18.71
N SER A 134 7.46 31.50 19.43
CA SER A 134 8.47 32.58 19.53
C SER A 134 9.81 32.21 20.13
N ALA A 135 9.93 31.14 20.92
CA ALA A 135 11.20 30.70 21.48
C ALA A 135 12.00 29.86 20.47
N LYS A 136 13.33 29.82 20.63
CA LYS A 136 14.14 28.81 19.95
C LYS A 136 13.86 27.47 20.64
N THR A 137 13.23 26.56 19.91
CA THR A 137 12.80 25.25 20.43
C THR A 137 13.44 24.15 19.60
N ARG A 138 13.72 23.03 20.27
CA ARG A 138 14.23 21.80 19.65
C ARG A 138 13.07 20.87 19.37
N TYR A 139 13.01 20.37 18.15
CA TYR A 139 11.98 19.43 17.70
C TYR A 139 12.64 18.16 17.21
N CYS A 140 12.08 17.03 17.61
CA CYS A 140 12.51 15.72 17.18
C CYS A 140 11.69 15.26 15.96
N ILE A 141 12.36 14.56 15.06
CA ILE A 141 11.77 13.87 13.91
C ILE A 141 12.33 12.45 13.94
N GLU A 142 11.45 11.47 13.84
CA GLU A 142 11.81 10.05 13.82
C GLU A 142 11.39 9.44 12.47
N VAL A 143 12.27 8.63 11.89
CA VAL A 143 11.96 7.78 10.73
C VAL A 143 11.78 6.37 11.25
N GLU A 144 10.64 5.75 10.94
CA GLU A 144 10.27 4.42 11.45
C GLU A 144 9.66 3.57 10.33
N GLU A 145 10.01 2.29 10.30
CA GLU A 145 9.29 1.27 9.53
C GLU A 145 8.00 0.86 10.26
N ARG A 146 6.89 0.71 9.54
CA ARG A 146 5.69 0.13 10.13
C ARG A 146 5.94 -1.29 10.65
N PRO A 147 5.23 -1.72 11.72
CA PRO A 147 5.32 -3.09 12.23
C PRO A 147 4.96 -4.20 11.23
N ASP A 148 4.30 -3.87 10.12
CA ASP A 148 3.93 -4.76 9.01
C ASP A 148 4.71 -4.49 7.72
N GLY A 149 5.84 -3.77 7.83
CA GLY A 149 6.85 -3.65 6.78
C GLY A 149 7.51 -4.99 6.42
N GLY A 150 8.30 -4.99 5.34
CA GLY A 150 9.03 -6.16 4.90
C GLY A 150 10.31 -6.41 5.70
N GLU A 151 11.33 -6.93 5.04
CA GLU A 151 12.60 -7.28 5.70
C GLU A 151 13.70 -6.27 5.33
N PRO A 152 14.19 -5.44 6.28
CA PRO A 152 15.33 -4.55 6.07
C PRO A 152 16.60 -5.31 5.61
N PRO A 153 17.59 -4.63 5.00
CA PRO A 153 17.90 -3.20 5.16
C PRO A 153 17.23 -2.27 4.14
N TYR A 154 16.86 -1.08 4.60
CA TYR A 154 16.44 0.03 3.74
C TYR A 154 17.40 1.21 3.89
N GLU A 155 17.74 1.87 2.80
CA GLU A 155 18.49 3.12 2.85
C GLU A 155 17.53 4.29 2.73
N TRP A 156 17.66 5.30 3.57
CA TRP A 156 16.96 6.57 3.40
C TRP A 156 17.93 7.70 3.10
N SER A 157 17.42 8.71 2.41
CA SER A 157 18.14 9.97 2.20
C SER A 157 17.21 11.15 2.46
N MET A 158 17.77 12.23 3.00
CA MET A 158 17.04 13.46 3.23
C MET A 158 17.84 14.68 2.78
N GLU A 159 17.14 15.69 2.30
CA GLU A 159 17.66 17.02 2.02
C GLU A 159 16.83 18.04 2.80
N LEU A 160 17.52 18.94 3.51
CA LEU A 160 16.93 20.01 4.31
C LEU A 160 17.39 21.36 3.79
N VAL A 161 16.44 22.24 3.50
CA VAL A 161 16.72 23.64 3.15
C VAL A 161 16.01 24.56 4.14
N LYS A 162 16.77 25.46 4.78
CA LYS A 162 16.20 26.41 5.74
C LYS A 162 15.56 27.59 5.02
N ASN A 163 14.28 27.86 5.30
CA ASN A 163 13.53 28.98 4.73
C ASN A 163 13.61 29.08 3.19
N GLY A 164 13.76 27.94 2.52
CA GLY A 164 13.92 27.87 1.07
C GLY A 164 12.96 26.88 0.45
N GLN A 165 13.14 26.63 -0.84
CA GLN A 165 12.35 25.67 -1.59
C GLN A 165 13.24 24.48 -1.97
N ILE A 166 12.72 23.26 -1.85
CA ILE A 166 13.37 22.09 -2.46
C ILE A 166 12.88 21.99 -3.91
N ASP A 167 13.79 21.81 -4.85
CA ASP A 167 13.45 21.60 -6.26
C ASP A 167 12.71 20.26 -6.41
N THR A 168 11.45 20.34 -6.81
CA THR A 168 10.64 19.15 -7.03
C THR A 168 10.59 18.86 -8.52
N PRO A 169 10.79 17.61 -8.95
CA PRO A 169 10.73 17.27 -10.37
C PRO A 169 9.37 17.70 -10.91
N THR A 170 9.38 18.46 -11.99
CA THR A 170 8.15 18.84 -12.70
C THR A 170 7.46 17.54 -13.14
N PRO A 171 6.16 17.34 -12.89
CA PRO A 171 5.47 16.14 -13.33
C PRO A 171 5.70 15.95 -14.84
N SER A 172 6.19 14.77 -15.23
CA SER A 172 6.36 14.44 -16.64
C SER A 172 4.99 14.57 -17.32
N PRO A 173 4.90 15.18 -18.51
CA PRO A 173 3.63 15.28 -19.24
C PRO A 173 3.05 13.87 -19.41
N THR A 174 1.77 13.69 -19.06
CA THR A 174 1.03 12.45 -19.30
C THR A 174 1.12 12.12 -20.79
N PRO A 175 1.54 10.91 -21.19
CA PRO A 175 1.55 10.54 -22.60
C PRO A 175 0.14 10.69 -23.18
N SER A 176 0.04 11.29 -24.36
CA SER A 176 -1.24 11.43 -25.07
C SER A 176 -1.83 10.04 -25.32
N PRO A 177 -3.15 9.83 -25.13
CA PRO A 177 -3.77 8.53 -25.38
C PRO A 177 -3.47 8.06 -26.80
N THR A 178 -2.95 6.85 -26.93
CA THR A 178 -2.76 6.19 -28.24
C THR A 178 -4.11 6.08 -28.93
N PRO A 179 -4.27 6.54 -30.18
CA PRO A 179 -5.53 6.40 -30.90
C PRO A 179 -5.90 4.90 -31.00
N SER A 180 -7.15 4.58 -30.68
CA SER A 180 -7.68 3.22 -30.76
C SER A 180 -7.55 2.69 -32.21
N PRO A 181 -7.12 1.42 -32.42
CA PRO A 181 -7.05 0.85 -33.75
C PRO A 181 -8.42 0.87 -34.43
N THR A 182 -8.46 1.30 -35.69
CA THR A 182 -9.69 1.25 -36.49
C THR A 182 -10.10 -0.20 -36.69
N PRO A 183 -11.36 -0.60 -36.38
CA PRO A 183 -11.80 -1.97 -36.58
C PRO A 183 -11.67 -2.34 -38.07
N SER A 184 -11.10 -3.53 -38.32
CA SER A 184 -10.99 -4.09 -39.66
C SER A 184 -12.41 -4.33 -40.22
N PRO A 185 -12.66 -4.10 -41.52
CA PRO A 185 -13.96 -4.39 -42.12
C PRO A 185 -14.31 -5.87 -41.94
N THR A 186 -15.51 -6.13 -41.41
CA THR A 186 -16.08 -7.47 -41.27
C THR A 186 -16.24 -8.09 -42.67
N PRO A 187 -15.73 -9.31 -42.93
CA PRO A 187 -15.97 -9.99 -44.19
C PRO A 187 -17.47 -10.21 -44.41
N SER A 188 -17.93 -9.99 -45.65
CA SER A 188 -19.32 -10.19 -46.04
C SER A 188 -19.75 -11.65 -45.82
N PRO A 189 -20.96 -11.91 -45.28
CA PRO A 189 -21.43 -13.27 -45.06
C PRO A 189 -21.46 -14.06 -46.37
N THR A 190 -20.91 -15.27 -46.32
CA THR A 190 -20.97 -16.22 -47.44
C THR A 190 -22.43 -16.67 -47.60
N PRO A 191 -23.02 -16.69 -48.81
CA PRO A 191 -24.41 -17.09 -49.01
C PRO A 191 -24.61 -18.54 -48.53
N SER A 192 -25.64 -18.74 -47.72
CA SER A 192 -26.05 -20.05 -47.20
C SER A 192 -26.48 -20.98 -48.34
N PRO A 193 -26.11 -22.27 -48.33
CA PRO A 193 -26.58 -23.22 -49.33
C PRO A 193 -28.10 -23.41 -49.26
N THR A 194 -28.75 -23.37 -50.42
CA THR A 194 -30.18 -23.63 -50.61
C THR A 194 -30.57 -25.00 -50.02
N PRO A 195 -31.55 -25.09 -49.10
CA PRO A 195 -32.03 -26.37 -48.59
C PRO A 195 -32.64 -27.21 -49.72
N ALA A 196 -32.25 -28.49 -49.77
CA ALA A 196 -32.91 -29.48 -50.61
C ALA A 196 -34.31 -29.75 -50.06
N ALA A 197 -35.33 -29.63 -50.92
CA ALA A 197 -36.70 -30.00 -50.61
C ALA A 197 -36.73 -31.47 -50.17
N THR A 198 -37.09 -31.72 -48.91
CA THR A 198 -37.47 -33.04 -48.44
C THR A 198 -38.97 -33.03 -48.20
N ASP A 199 -39.62 -33.95 -48.90
CA ASP A 199 -41.04 -34.11 -49.08
C ASP A 199 -41.78 -34.30 -47.75
N SER A 200 -42.97 -33.71 -47.68
CA SER A 200 -43.95 -33.94 -46.61
C SER A 200 -44.41 -35.40 -46.62
N SER A 201 -44.47 -36.00 -45.44
CA SER A 201 -45.53 -36.97 -45.15
C SER A 201 -46.10 -36.67 -43.78
N GLU A 202 -47.28 -36.06 -43.80
CA GLU A 202 -48.21 -35.94 -42.68
C GLU A 202 -48.55 -37.34 -42.13
N ASP A 203 -48.56 -37.50 -40.81
CA ASP A 203 -49.52 -38.39 -40.18
C ASP A 203 -49.99 -37.78 -38.86
N SER A 204 -51.30 -37.58 -38.78
CA SER A 204 -52.00 -37.02 -37.63
C SER A 204 -52.58 -38.16 -36.82
N THR A 205 -52.33 -38.22 -35.51
CA THR A 205 -53.34 -38.78 -34.58
C THR A 205 -53.34 -38.02 -33.24
N PRO A 206 -54.52 -37.69 -32.69
CA PRO A 206 -54.69 -37.12 -31.36
C PRO A 206 -55.08 -38.21 -30.34
N THR A 207 -54.57 -38.15 -29.10
CA THR A 207 -55.14 -38.72 -27.85
C THR A 207 -54.16 -38.42 -26.71
N ASP A 208 -54.50 -37.53 -25.77
CA ASP A 208 -55.19 -37.78 -24.50
C ASP A 208 -54.30 -38.38 -23.38
N ASN A 209 -54.05 -37.52 -22.38
CA ASN A 209 -53.77 -37.72 -20.96
C ASN A 209 -52.84 -38.84 -20.44
N GLY A 210 -51.80 -38.41 -19.71
CA GLY A 210 -51.57 -38.92 -18.36
C GLY A 210 -50.18 -39.47 -18.05
N GLY A 211 -49.30 -38.60 -17.55
CA GLY A 211 -48.38 -38.91 -16.45
C GLY A 211 -47.05 -39.60 -16.78
N GLY A 212 -45.96 -38.84 -16.63
CA GLY A 212 -44.73 -39.35 -16.02
C GLY A 212 -43.52 -39.51 -16.94
N SER A 213 -42.54 -38.63 -16.71
CA SER A 213 -41.12 -38.73 -17.08
C SER A 213 -40.77 -38.77 -18.56
N GLY A 214 -40.31 -37.63 -19.07
CA GLY A 214 -39.59 -37.59 -20.34
C GLY A 214 -39.10 -36.20 -20.67
N ASN A 215 -37.91 -35.84 -20.18
CA ASN A 215 -37.00 -34.85 -20.75
C ASN A 215 -37.67 -33.70 -21.51
N ASP A 216 -38.45 -32.88 -20.81
CA ASP A 216 -38.89 -31.62 -21.36
C ASP A 216 -37.62 -30.83 -21.67
N ILE A 217 -37.43 -30.51 -22.94
CA ILE A 217 -36.42 -29.55 -23.35
C ILE A 217 -36.90 -28.21 -22.77
N GLN A 218 -36.39 -27.86 -21.60
CA GLN A 218 -36.69 -26.60 -20.92
C GLN A 218 -35.83 -25.49 -21.52
N ASP A 219 -36.49 -24.39 -21.88
CA ASP A 219 -35.93 -23.13 -22.33
C ASP A 219 -36.71 -22.06 -21.56
N SER A 220 -36.10 -21.58 -20.49
CA SER A 220 -36.76 -20.79 -19.45
C SER A 220 -36.81 -19.29 -19.74
N ASP A 221 -35.94 -18.77 -20.61
CA ASP A 221 -35.93 -17.36 -21.04
C ASP A 221 -36.35 -17.14 -22.50
N GLY A 222 -36.51 -18.20 -23.29
CA GLY A 222 -37.06 -18.20 -24.64
C GLY A 222 -36.08 -17.71 -25.70
N ASP A 223 -34.78 -17.78 -25.43
CA ASP A 223 -33.73 -17.33 -26.35
C ASP A 223 -33.39 -18.39 -27.43
N GLY A 224 -33.88 -19.64 -27.25
CA GLY A 224 -33.68 -20.76 -28.14
C GLY A 224 -32.53 -21.71 -27.75
N VAL A 225 -31.89 -21.48 -26.60
CA VAL A 225 -30.95 -22.38 -25.94
C VAL A 225 -31.69 -23.15 -24.85
N ILE A 226 -31.28 -24.40 -24.61
CA ILE A 226 -31.93 -25.25 -23.60
C ILE A 226 -31.26 -25.02 -22.26
N ASP A 227 -32.01 -24.98 -21.15
CA ASP A 227 -31.52 -24.65 -19.79
C ASP A 227 -30.30 -25.49 -19.37
N SER A 228 -30.20 -26.73 -19.84
CA SER A 228 -29.06 -27.62 -19.55
C SER A 228 -27.74 -27.24 -20.23
N LYS A 229 -27.78 -26.32 -21.20
CA LYS A 229 -26.65 -25.85 -22.01
C LYS A 229 -26.46 -24.35 -21.95
N ASP A 230 -27.40 -23.64 -21.35
CA ASP A 230 -27.32 -22.21 -21.11
C ASP A 230 -26.53 -21.94 -19.81
N TYR A 231 -25.64 -20.96 -19.86
CA TYR A 231 -24.91 -20.48 -18.70
C TYR A 231 -25.82 -19.75 -17.71
N ALA A 232 -26.84 -19.02 -18.18
CA ALA A 232 -27.80 -18.31 -17.34
C ALA A 232 -29.25 -18.56 -17.79
N PRO A 233 -29.87 -19.71 -17.39
CA PRO A 233 -31.20 -20.15 -17.85
C PRO A 233 -32.41 -19.23 -17.63
N ASN A 234 -32.22 -18.04 -17.08
CA ASN A 234 -33.32 -17.06 -16.89
C ASN A 234 -32.91 -15.66 -17.38
N ASP A 235 -31.82 -15.54 -18.13
CA ASP A 235 -31.26 -14.28 -18.59
C ASP A 235 -30.90 -14.37 -20.09
N PRO A 236 -31.78 -13.87 -20.98
CA PRO A 236 -31.62 -14.07 -22.42
C PRO A 236 -30.41 -13.34 -23.01
N GLU A 237 -29.72 -12.49 -22.24
CA GLU A 237 -28.52 -11.77 -22.68
C GLU A 237 -27.21 -12.53 -22.39
N VAL A 238 -27.23 -13.60 -21.58
CA VAL A 238 -26.01 -14.27 -21.10
C VAL A 238 -26.06 -15.77 -21.40
N GLN A 239 -25.53 -16.16 -22.56
CA GLN A 239 -25.60 -17.54 -23.05
C GLN A 239 -24.31 -18.33 -22.77
N GLU A 240 -23.17 -17.64 -22.77
CA GLU A 240 -21.88 -18.21 -22.46
C GLU A 240 -21.20 -17.45 -21.31
N LYS A 241 -20.27 -18.12 -20.62
CA LYS A 241 -19.53 -17.51 -19.49
C LYS A 241 -18.77 -16.24 -19.88
N SER A 242 -18.41 -16.08 -21.15
CA SER A 242 -17.75 -14.88 -21.69
C SER A 242 -18.65 -13.65 -21.80
N ASP A 243 -19.98 -13.83 -21.76
CA ASP A 243 -20.93 -12.73 -21.84
C ASP A 243 -21.04 -11.97 -20.50
N LEU A 244 -20.55 -12.58 -19.42
CA LEU A 244 -20.30 -11.89 -18.17
C LEU A 244 -19.17 -10.88 -18.38
N GLN A 245 -19.53 -9.60 -18.42
CA GLN A 245 -18.55 -8.51 -18.44
C GLN A 245 -17.66 -8.61 -17.21
N ASP A 246 -16.37 -8.86 -17.45
CA ASP A 246 -15.34 -8.94 -16.42
C ASP A 246 -15.21 -7.55 -15.77
N THR A 247 -15.81 -7.38 -14.60
CA THR A 247 -15.72 -6.12 -13.82
C THR A 247 -14.39 -6.04 -13.07
N SER A 248 -13.31 -6.40 -13.76
CA SER A 248 -11.93 -6.27 -13.32
C SER A 248 -11.16 -5.33 -14.24
N GLY A 249 -11.66 -4.09 -14.38
CA GLY A 249 -10.93 -3.03 -15.05
C GLY A 249 -11.81 -1.87 -15.53
N GLY A 250 -12.01 -0.86 -14.69
CA GLY A 250 -12.60 0.40 -15.14
C GLY A 250 -13.05 1.32 -14.02
N ALA A 251 -12.28 2.39 -13.81
CA ALA A 251 -12.63 3.48 -12.91
C ALA A 251 -13.80 4.34 -13.47
N GLY A 252 -14.86 4.45 -12.66
CA GLY A 252 -15.78 5.60 -12.54
C GLY A 252 -17.04 5.63 -13.43
N PRO A 253 -18.01 6.53 -13.17
CA PRO A 253 -18.61 6.95 -11.90
C PRO A 253 -20.14 6.72 -11.89
N GLY A 254 -20.74 6.37 -10.75
CA GLY A 254 -22.20 6.51 -10.57
C GLY A 254 -22.88 5.52 -9.63
N PHE A 255 -23.30 6.04 -8.48
CA PHE A 255 -24.48 5.70 -7.66
C PHE A 255 -24.89 4.21 -7.53
N GLY A 256 -24.96 3.58 -6.36
CA GLY A 256 -24.91 4.03 -4.98
C GLY A 256 -25.70 3.03 -4.12
N VAL A 257 -25.25 2.73 -2.90
CA VAL A 257 -26.12 2.16 -1.86
C VAL A 257 -25.70 2.70 -0.48
N GLY A 258 -26.55 3.58 0.06
CA GLY A 258 -27.00 3.57 1.47
C GLY A 258 -25.97 3.61 2.60
N VAL A 259 -25.62 4.83 3.02
CA VAL A 259 -25.19 5.13 4.40
C VAL A 259 -26.35 4.90 5.37
N THR A 260 -26.13 4.23 6.50
CA THR A 260 -26.54 4.68 7.85
C THR A 260 -25.97 3.76 8.94
N VAL A 261 -24.92 4.23 9.61
CA VAL A 261 -24.49 3.72 10.93
C VAL A 261 -25.25 4.51 11.99
N VAL A 262 -26.09 3.84 12.78
CA VAL A 262 -26.70 4.41 13.99
C VAL A 262 -25.74 4.16 15.15
N ALA A 263 -24.97 5.19 15.53
CA ALA A 263 -24.23 5.22 16.79
C ALA A 263 -25.14 5.80 17.89
N LEU A 264 -25.47 4.97 18.88
CA LEU A 264 -26.22 5.36 20.08
C LEU A 264 -25.26 6.03 21.09
N LEU A 265 -25.28 7.36 21.11
CA LEU A 265 -24.71 8.19 22.18
C LEU A 265 -25.66 8.19 23.39
N VAL A 266 -25.19 7.68 24.54
CA VAL A 266 -25.80 7.99 25.85
C VAL A 266 -24.85 8.93 26.58
N GLY A 267 -25.12 10.24 26.44
CA GLY A 267 -24.63 11.25 27.37
C GLY A 267 -25.67 11.46 28.47
N THR A 268 -25.23 11.42 29.73
CA THR A 268 -25.97 12.02 30.84
C THR A 268 -25.11 13.10 31.49
N LEU A 269 -25.60 14.34 31.35
CA LEU A 269 -25.09 15.56 31.94
C LEU A 269 -25.29 15.61 33.47
N ILE A 270 -24.25 16.11 34.14
CA ILE A 270 -24.26 17.13 35.21
C ILE A 270 -25.09 16.87 36.48
N PHE A 271 -24.40 16.76 37.62
CA PHE A 271 -24.74 17.60 38.78
C PHE A 271 -23.50 18.02 39.58
N ARG A 272 -23.31 19.34 39.68
CA ARG A 272 -22.35 20.01 40.57
C ARG A 272 -22.63 19.66 42.04
N ARG A 273 -21.60 19.48 42.85
CA ARG A 273 -21.61 20.01 44.24
C ARG A 273 -20.21 20.29 44.76
N ARG A 274 -20.02 21.55 45.15
CA ARG A 274 -18.93 22.05 45.99
C ARG A 274 -18.92 21.31 47.33
N LEU A 275 -17.73 21.01 47.83
CA LEU A 275 -17.29 21.26 49.21
C LEU A 275 -15.80 21.58 49.16
#